data_AF-A0A7V4FZM7-F1
#
_entry.id   AF-A0A7V4FZM7-F1
#
_cell.length_a   1.000
_cell.length_b   1.000
_cell.length_c   1.000
_cell.angle_alpha   90.00
_cell.angle_beta   90.00
_cell.angle_gamma   90.00
#
_symmetry.space_group_name_H-M   'P 1'
#
loop_
_entity.id
_entity.type
_entity.pdbx_description
1 polymer ?
#
loop_
_entity_poly.entity_id
_entity_poly.type
_entity_poly.pdbx_seq_one_letter_code
_entity_poly.pdbx_strand_id
1 'polypeptide(L)'
;DGDVVVHRRVETSPDPIRLGGIAYKLVADIEQATKLEARATILGHIQRGGSPTPGDRVLATMFGHYAIELLMKGAQGQLVVLSGGRLGTVPIESVAGKQRKVALDDPLVATARAVGTSFGD
;
A
#
# COMPACT_ATOMS: atom_id res chain seq x y z
N ASP A 1 17.31 -0.67 9.76
CA ASP A 1 16.93 0.70 10.19
C ASP A 1 15.76 1.33 9.42
N GLY A 2 15.17 0.66 8.42
CA GLY A 2 13.99 1.19 7.72
C GLY A 2 14.31 2.31 6.71
N ASP A 3 15.59 2.49 6.40
CA ASP A 3 16.04 3.46 5.42
C ASP A 3 15.48 3.18 4.03
N VAL A 4 15.10 4.25 3.37
CA VAL A 4 14.48 4.21 2.06
C VAL A 4 15.54 4.01 0.99
N VAL A 5 15.40 2.94 0.19
CA VAL A 5 16.28 2.69 -0.96
C VAL A 5 15.82 3.53 -2.15
N VAL A 6 16.62 4.53 -2.49
CA VAL A 6 16.40 5.40 -3.65
C VAL A 6 17.09 4.79 -4.85
N HIS A 7 16.31 4.45 -5.87
CA HIS A 7 16.83 3.93 -7.13
C HIS A 7 17.40 5.04 -8.02
N ARG A 8 16.67 6.16 -8.14
CA ARG A 8 17.15 7.36 -8.86
C ARG A 8 16.40 8.62 -8.43
N ARG A 9 16.95 9.79 -8.80
CA ARG A 9 16.29 11.10 -8.65
C ARG A 9 15.95 11.69 -10.01
N VAL A 10 14.79 12.33 -10.11
CA VAL A 10 14.31 13.00 -11.33
C VAL A 10 13.89 14.41 -10.93
N GLU A 11 14.81 15.36 -11.01
CA GLU A 11 14.64 16.72 -10.50
C GLU A 11 13.47 17.48 -11.13
N THR A 12 13.12 17.15 -12.37
CA THR A 12 12.02 17.78 -13.10
C THR A 12 10.63 17.24 -12.74
N SER A 13 10.54 16.26 -11.84
CA SER A 13 9.27 15.64 -11.48
C SER A 13 8.67 16.26 -10.21
N PRO A 14 7.33 16.43 -10.13
CA PRO A 14 6.67 16.89 -8.90
C PRO A 14 6.86 15.92 -7.72
N ASP A 15 7.20 14.66 -7.99
CA ASP A 15 7.75 13.72 -7.02
C ASP A 15 9.17 13.38 -7.51
N PRO A 16 10.25 13.94 -6.94
CA PRO A 16 11.60 13.78 -7.48
C PRO A 16 12.27 12.46 -7.11
N ILE A 17 11.75 11.73 -6.12
CA ILE A 17 12.38 10.51 -5.62
C ILE A 17 11.76 9.31 -6.34
N ARG A 18 12.59 8.43 -6.92
CA ARG A 18 12.16 7.13 -7.43
C ARG A 18 12.65 6.06 -6.50
N LEU A 19 11.72 5.50 -5.74
CA LEU A 19 11.95 4.34 -4.90
C LEU A 19 12.13 3.09 -5.77
N GLY A 20 12.92 2.15 -5.28
CA GLY A 20 13.17 0.88 -5.97
C GLY A 20 14.50 0.28 -5.52
N GLY A 21 14.84 -0.87 -6.09
CA GLY A 21 16.13 -1.51 -5.85
C GLY A 21 16.27 -2.25 -4.51
N ILE A 22 15.31 -2.13 -3.58
CA ILE A 22 15.32 -2.90 -2.33
C ILE A 22 15.45 -4.41 -2.56
N ALA A 23 14.81 -4.94 -3.61
CA ALA A 23 14.91 -6.36 -3.94
C ALA A 23 16.34 -6.78 -4.32
N TYR A 24 17.09 -5.94 -5.04
CA TYR A 24 18.49 -6.22 -5.39
C TYR A 24 19.41 -6.10 -4.18
N LYS A 25 19.15 -5.13 -3.29
CA LYS A 25 19.84 -5.04 -2.01
C LYS A 25 19.63 -6.32 -1.19
N LEU A 26 18.38 -6.78 -1.08
CA LEU A 26 18.04 -8.01 -0.34
C LEU A 26 18.69 -9.25 -0.96
N VAL A 27 18.74 -9.37 -2.29
CA VAL A 27 19.48 -10.45 -2.95
C VAL A 27 20.94 -10.43 -2.51
N ALA A 28 21.63 -9.29 -2.65
CA ALA A 28 23.03 -9.18 -2.26
C ALA A 28 23.27 -9.51 -0.77
N ASP A 29 22.42 -9.00 0.12
CA ASP A 29 22.50 -9.26 1.56
C ASP A 29 22.30 -10.75 1.90
N ILE A 30 21.30 -11.40 1.28
CA ILE A 30 20.99 -12.81 1.49
C ILE A 30 22.12 -13.71 0.97
N GLU A 31 22.61 -13.46 -0.24
CA GLU A 31 23.71 -14.24 -0.83
C GLU A 31 25.00 -14.08 0.00
N GLN A 32 25.28 -12.87 0.47
CA GLN A 32 26.44 -12.61 1.33
C GLN A 32 26.36 -13.40 2.64
N ALA A 33 25.18 -13.41 3.28
CA ALA A 33 24.96 -14.05 4.57
C ALA A 33 24.86 -15.58 4.48
N THR A 34 24.28 -16.12 3.42
CA THR A 34 23.91 -17.54 3.33
C THR A 34 24.79 -18.35 2.38
N LYS A 35 25.49 -17.69 1.45
CA LYS A 35 26.21 -18.32 0.32
C LYS A 35 25.31 -19.11 -0.64
N LEU A 36 24.00 -18.88 -0.59
CA LEU A 36 23.01 -19.46 -1.50
C LEU A 36 22.65 -18.44 -2.58
N GLU A 37 22.42 -18.87 -3.81
CA GLU A 37 21.91 -18.02 -4.90
C GLU A 37 20.50 -17.52 -4.55
N ALA A 38 20.27 -16.21 -4.71
CA ALA A 38 18.96 -15.59 -4.50
C ALA A 38 18.46 -14.89 -5.77
N ARG A 39 17.15 -14.93 -5.99
CA ARG A 39 16.52 -14.29 -7.15
C ARG A 39 15.45 -13.31 -6.71
N ALA A 40 15.52 -12.09 -7.24
CA ALA A 40 14.49 -11.09 -7.07
C ALA A 40 13.46 -11.16 -8.20
N THR A 41 12.18 -11.10 -7.86
CA THR A 41 11.09 -10.88 -8.82
C THR A 41 10.36 -9.59 -8.44
N ILE A 42 10.27 -8.66 -9.38
CA ILE A 42 9.64 -7.36 -9.19
C ILE A 42 8.39 -7.30 -10.08
N LEU A 43 7.21 -7.46 -9.48
CA LEU A 43 5.95 -7.50 -10.24
C LEU A 43 5.59 -6.15 -10.89
N GLY A 44 5.95 -5.03 -10.24
CA GLY A 44 5.77 -3.70 -10.79
C GLY A 44 4.32 -3.41 -11.22
N HIS A 45 4.15 -2.87 -12.44
CA HIS A 45 2.89 -2.38 -12.99
C HIS A 45 1.82 -3.47 -13.20
N ILE A 46 2.21 -4.74 -13.30
CA ILE A 46 1.24 -5.86 -13.46
C ILE A 46 0.21 -5.87 -12.33
N GLN A 47 0.62 -5.49 -11.12
CA GLN A 47 -0.26 -5.42 -9.94
C GLN A 47 -1.36 -4.34 -10.03
N ARG A 48 -1.23 -3.39 -10.97
CA ARG A 48 -2.22 -2.31 -11.18
C ARG A 48 -3.15 -2.59 -12.36
N GLY A 49 -2.91 -3.69 -13.09
CA GLY A 49 -3.74 -4.11 -14.22
C GLY A 49 -4.64 -5.29 -13.87
N GLY A 50 -5.42 -5.74 -14.85
CA GLY A 50 -6.36 -6.85 -14.70
C GLY A 50 -7.80 -6.41 -14.46
N SER A 51 -8.75 -7.32 -14.66
CA SER A 51 -10.15 -7.06 -14.36
C SER A 51 -10.36 -7.02 -12.84
N PRO A 52 -11.08 -6.01 -12.30
CA PRO A 52 -11.37 -5.94 -10.87
C PRO A 52 -12.03 -7.23 -10.36
N THR A 53 -11.80 -7.57 -9.09
CA THR A 53 -12.49 -8.72 -8.47
C THR A 53 -13.98 -8.41 -8.27
N PRO A 54 -14.84 -9.42 -8.01
CA PRO A 54 -16.22 -9.16 -7.61
C PRO A 54 -16.32 -8.24 -6.39
N GLY A 55 -15.43 -8.41 -5.40
CA GLY A 55 -15.36 -7.56 -4.21
C GLY A 55 -15.04 -6.11 -4.56
N ASP A 56 -14.04 -5.88 -5.42
CA ASP A 56 -13.67 -4.53 -5.87
C ASP A 56 -14.83 -3.84 -6.59
N ARG A 57 -15.56 -4.58 -7.44
CA ARG A 57 -16.73 -4.04 -8.15
C ARG A 57 -17.82 -3.60 -7.18
N VAL A 58 -18.18 -4.45 -6.23
CA VAL A 58 -19.20 -4.13 -5.21
C VAL A 58 -18.75 -2.92 -4.38
N LEU A 59 -17.49 -2.92 -3.91
CA LEU A 59 -16.95 -1.82 -3.12
C LEU A 59 -16.97 -0.50 -3.88
N ALA A 60 -16.54 -0.50 -5.15
CA ALA A 60 -16.55 0.69 -5.99
C ALA A 60 -17.97 1.24 -6.20
N THR A 61 -18.95 0.37 -6.48
CA THR A 61 -20.35 0.77 -6.61
C THR A 61 -20.90 1.36 -5.32
N MET A 62 -20.61 0.73 -4.18
CA MET A 62 -21.02 1.24 -2.86
C MET A 62 -20.40 2.62 -2.56
N PHE A 63 -19.11 2.80 -2.84
CA PHE A 63 -18.41 4.07 -2.64
C PHE A 63 -19.00 5.17 -3.52
N GLY A 64 -19.23 4.88 -4.80
CA GLY A 64 -19.83 5.83 -5.74
C GLY A 64 -21.23 6.25 -5.33
N HIS A 65 -22.09 5.29 -4.98
CA HIS A 65 -23.44 5.57 -4.48
C HIS A 65 -23.42 6.46 -3.23
N TYR A 66 -22.61 6.09 -2.23
CA TYR A 66 -22.53 6.84 -0.97
C TYR A 66 -21.95 8.25 -1.16
N ALA A 67 -20.98 8.42 -2.06
CA ALA A 67 -20.45 9.73 -2.42
C ALA A 67 -21.51 10.65 -3.04
N ILE A 68 -22.34 10.13 -3.95
CA ILE A 68 -23.43 10.91 -4.57
C ILE A 68 -24.49 11.29 -3.53
N GLU A 69 -24.87 10.36 -2.65
CA GLU A 69 -25.79 10.64 -1.54
C GLU A 69 -25.31 11.79 -0.64
N LEU A 70 -24.01 11.86 -0.36
CA LEU A 70 -23.40 12.93 0.43
C LEU A 70 -23.47 14.27 -0.30
N LEU A 71 -23.14 14.28 -1.59
CA LEU A 71 -23.19 15.49 -2.42
C LEU A 71 -24.62 16.03 -2.53
N MET A 72 -25.62 15.16 -2.69
CA MET A 72 -27.03 15.54 -2.72
C MET A 72 -27.51 16.16 -1.40
N LYS A 73 -26.87 15.81 -0.28
CA LYS A 73 -27.11 16.39 1.06
C LYS A 73 -26.28 17.66 1.32
N GLY A 74 -25.54 18.14 0.31
CA GLY A 74 -24.70 19.33 0.40
C GLY A 74 -23.36 19.11 1.11
N ALA A 75 -23.00 17.87 1.45
CA ALA A 75 -21.71 17.59 2.08
C ALA A 75 -20.58 17.68 1.06
N GLN A 76 -19.51 18.40 1.41
CA GLN A 76 -18.32 18.63 0.57
C GLN A 76 -17.04 18.38 1.38
N GLY A 77 -15.92 18.19 0.68
CA GLY A 77 -14.60 17.98 1.32
C GLY A 77 -14.48 16.67 2.11
N GLN A 78 -15.35 15.69 1.85
CA GLN A 78 -15.38 14.40 2.53
C GLN A 78 -14.77 13.30 1.67
N LEU A 79 -14.02 12.40 2.29
CA LEU A 79 -13.55 11.15 1.72
C LEU A 79 -14.45 10.01 2.21
N VAL A 80 -14.99 9.21 1.30
CA VAL A 80 -15.69 7.97 1.64
C VAL A 80 -14.69 6.91 2.07
N VAL A 81 -14.95 6.25 3.18
CA VAL A 81 -14.07 5.22 3.76
C VAL A 81 -14.86 3.97 4.12
N LEU A 82 -14.18 2.83 4.12
CA LEU A 82 -14.67 1.58 4.70
C LEU A 82 -13.91 1.30 6.00
N SER A 83 -14.62 1.23 7.11
CA SER A 83 -14.04 0.92 8.43
C SER A 83 -14.93 -0.05 9.18
N GLY A 84 -14.34 -1.14 9.71
CA GLY A 84 -15.10 -2.19 10.41
C GLY A 84 -16.24 -2.78 9.58
N GLY A 85 -16.07 -2.89 8.26
CA GLY A 85 -17.09 -3.38 7.33
C GLY A 85 -18.24 -2.41 7.06
N ARG A 86 -18.14 -1.14 7.50
CA ARG A 86 -19.16 -0.10 7.30
C ARG A 86 -18.62 1.08 6.52
N LEU A 87 -19.46 1.64 5.65
CA LEU A 87 -19.17 2.91 4.98
C LEU A 87 -19.30 4.07 5.95
N GLY A 88 -18.43 5.06 5.79
CA GLY A 88 -18.51 6.32 6.50
C GLY A 88 -17.75 7.40 5.74
N THR A 89 -17.59 8.56 6.38
CA THR A 89 -16.78 9.66 5.85
C THR A 89 -15.77 10.17 6.85
N VAL A 90 -14.70 10.73 6.32
CA VAL A 90 -13.77 11.58 7.07
C VAL A 90 -13.46 12.84 6.26
N PRO A 91 -13.11 13.99 6.89
CA PRO A 91 -12.63 15.15 6.16
C PRO A 91 -11.36 14.81 5.37
N ILE A 92 -11.27 15.21 4.10
CA ILE A 92 -10.09 14.92 3.26
C ILE A 92 -8.80 15.45 3.91
N GLU A 93 -8.85 16.64 4.49
CA GLU A 93 -7.71 17.27 5.18
C GLU A 93 -7.19 16.45 6.36
N SER A 94 -8.04 15.61 6.97
CA SER A 94 -7.63 14.76 8.09
C SER A 94 -6.67 13.65 7.68
N VAL A 95 -6.64 13.28 6.39
CA VAL A 95 -5.83 12.18 5.84
C VAL A 95 -4.83 12.63 4.77
N ALA A 96 -5.02 13.80 4.17
CA ALA A 96 -4.12 14.33 3.15
C ALA A 96 -2.68 14.42 3.67
N GLY A 97 -1.72 13.93 2.87
CA GLY A 97 -0.30 13.93 3.23
C GLY A 97 0.10 12.96 4.35
N LYS A 98 -0.83 12.13 4.85
CA LYS A 98 -0.54 11.13 5.90
C LYS A 98 -0.46 9.74 5.30
N GLN A 99 0.43 8.92 5.85
CA GLN A 99 0.55 7.51 5.51
C GLN A 99 -0.08 6.64 6.60
N ARG A 100 -1.02 5.77 6.22
CA ARG A 100 -1.50 4.71 7.09
C ARG A 100 -0.44 3.60 7.15
N LYS A 101 0.21 3.46 8.30
CA LYS A 101 1.17 2.38 8.56
C LYS A 101 0.44 1.13 9.07
N VAL A 102 1.04 -0.03 8.84
CA VAL A 102 0.64 -1.27 9.50
C VAL A 102 1.30 -1.27 10.88
N ALA A 103 0.53 -1.57 11.93
CA ALA A 103 1.07 -1.66 13.28
C ALA A 103 1.87 -2.97 13.43
N LEU A 104 2.99 -2.95 14.15
CA LEU A 104 3.83 -4.14 14.30
C LEU A 104 3.16 -5.25 15.13
N ASP A 105 2.21 -4.86 15.97
CA ASP A 105 1.35 -5.73 16.78
C ASP A 105 0.02 -6.06 16.08
N ASP A 106 -0.14 -5.74 14.79
CA ASP A 106 -1.34 -6.10 14.03
C ASP A 106 -1.50 -7.64 13.98
N PRO A 107 -2.71 -8.18 14.22
CA PRO A 107 -2.95 -9.62 14.18
C PRO A 107 -2.52 -10.31 12.87
N LEU A 108 -2.52 -9.58 11.73
CA LEU A 108 -2.02 -10.11 10.46
C LEU A 108 -0.51 -10.31 10.45
N VAL A 109 0.25 -9.46 11.13
CA VAL A 109 1.71 -9.64 11.30
C VAL A 109 1.97 -10.88 12.13
N ALA A 110 1.25 -11.07 13.24
CA ALA A 110 1.34 -12.27 14.06
C ALA A 110 0.96 -13.54 13.27
N THR A 111 -0.13 -13.47 12.49
CA THR A 111 -0.60 -14.58 11.64
C THR A 111 0.43 -14.96 10.57
N ALA A 112 1.03 -13.97 9.90
CA ALA A 112 2.06 -14.21 8.89
C ALA A 112 3.27 -14.92 9.49
N ARG A 113 3.74 -14.50 10.66
CA ARG A 113 4.85 -15.15 11.37
C ARG A 113 4.50 -16.59 11.79
N ALA A 114 3.27 -16.82 12.24
CA ALA A 114 2.81 -18.14 12.65
C ALA A 114 2.84 -19.18 11.51
N VAL A 115 2.72 -18.73 10.25
CA VAL A 115 2.83 -19.59 9.06
C VAL A 115 4.23 -19.56 8.43
N GLY A 116 5.24 -19.06 9.15
CA GLY A 116 6.64 -19.08 8.71
C GLY A 116 7.07 -17.91 7.82
N THR A 117 6.24 -16.87 7.68
CA THR A 117 6.67 -15.65 6.98
C THR A 117 7.70 -14.89 7.82
N SER A 118 8.87 -14.62 7.24
CA SER A 118 9.89 -13.75 7.83
C SER A 118 9.78 -12.33 7.26
N PHE A 119 9.95 -11.33 8.12
CA PHE A 119 9.99 -9.91 7.75
C PHE A 119 11.42 -9.33 7.73
N GLY A 120 12.43 -10.15 8.02
CA GLY A 120 13.84 -9.75 7.99
C GLY A 120 14.28 -8.87 9.17
N ASP A 121 13.56 -8.95 10.29
CA ASP A 121 13.86 -8.34 11.59
C ASP A 121 14.49 -9.32 12.60
#